data_AF-A0A249PMB3-F1
#
_entry.id   AF-A0A249PMB3-F1
#
_cell.length_a   1.000
_cell.length_b   1.000
_cell.length_c   1.000
_cell.angle_alpha   90.00
_cell.angle_beta   90.00
_cell.angle_gamma   90.00
#
_symmetry.space_group_name_H-M   'P 1'
#
loop_
_entity.id
_entity.type
_entity.pdbx_description
1 polymer ?
#
loop_
_entity_poly.entity_id
_entity_poly.type
_entity_poly.pdbx_seq_one_letter_code
_entity_poly.pdbx_strand_id
1 'polypeptide(L)'
;MVDAYVEVMRNSPLLVQMYLLYFGLPLLGLFWSSIVCGVIAIASQHGAFLSEILRSGIQSLSQRQWEAGSAIGMRRFAVIRLVILPQAFIKVLPALGNQLIVLVKDTSLVSAIGVMDLTLTGKMTIERSGASFEAFIAVAFFYLILTSTLGLVLRIIEVRAARRYG
;
A
#
# COMPACT_ATOMS: atom_id res chain seq x y z
N MET A 1 10.57 -13.05 -13.07
CA MET A 1 9.27 -13.40 -12.44
C MET A 1 8.79 -12.30 -11.51
N VAL A 2 9.58 -11.87 -10.52
CA VAL A 2 9.21 -10.74 -9.66
C VAL A 2 9.05 -9.43 -10.46
N ASP A 3 9.98 -9.11 -11.37
CA ASP A 3 9.88 -7.89 -12.17
C ASP A 3 8.63 -7.85 -13.05
N ALA A 4 8.29 -8.97 -13.70
CA ALA A 4 7.07 -9.08 -14.51
C ALA A 4 5.80 -8.90 -13.68
N TYR A 5 5.72 -9.52 -12.49
CA TYR A 5 4.62 -9.29 -11.55
C TYR A 5 4.51 -7.81 -11.16
N VAL A 6 5.63 -7.20 -10.76
CA VAL A 6 5.69 -5.80 -10.34
C VAL A 6 5.24 -4.87 -11.45
N GLU A 7 5.71 -5.11 -12.68
CA GLU A 7 5.38 -4.34 -13.86
C GLU A 7 3.89 -4.45 -14.19
N VAL A 8 3.34 -5.67 -14.24
CA VAL A 8 1.92 -5.89 -14.57
C VAL A 8 1.01 -5.25 -13.53
N MET A 9 1.28 -5.44 -12.24
CA MET A 9 0.44 -4.87 -11.19
C MET A 9 0.50 -3.33 -11.26
N ARG A 10 1.71 -2.74 -11.19
CA ARG A 10 1.85 -1.27 -11.17
C ARG A 10 1.29 -0.58 -12.42
N ASN A 11 1.36 -1.23 -13.58
CA ASN A 11 0.91 -0.66 -14.85
C ASN A 11 -0.57 -0.94 -15.15
N SER A 12 -1.27 -1.73 -14.33
CA SER A 12 -2.70 -1.98 -14.50
C SER A 12 -3.55 -1.21 -13.48
N PRO A 13 -4.74 -0.71 -13.86
CA PRO A 13 -5.63 -0.04 -12.92
C PRO A 13 -6.17 -1.01 -11.87
N LEU A 14 -6.08 -0.62 -10.59
CA LEU A 14 -6.59 -1.43 -9.47
C LEU A 14 -8.08 -1.80 -9.62
N LEU A 15 -8.90 -0.87 -10.10
CA LEU A 15 -10.33 -1.12 -10.34
C LEU A 15 -10.54 -2.25 -11.38
N VAL A 16 -9.73 -2.29 -12.42
CA VAL A 16 -9.79 -3.34 -13.44
C VAL A 16 -9.36 -4.69 -12.84
N GLN A 17 -8.30 -4.71 -12.02
CA GLN A 17 -7.90 -5.93 -11.31
C GLN A 17 -9.03 -6.46 -10.40
N MET A 18 -9.71 -5.58 -9.66
CA MET A 18 -10.87 -5.95 -8.84
C MET A 18 -11.99 -6.58 -9.67
N TYR A 19 -12.33 -5.97 -10.81
CA TYR A 19 -13.37 -6.49 -11.70
C TYR A 19 -12.97 -7.83 -12.34
N LEU A 20 -11.72 -8.00 -12.75
CA LEU A 20 -11.23 -9.28 -13.28
C LEU A 20 -11.34 -10.39 -12.23
N LEU A 21 -11.00 -10.12 -10.97
CA LEU A 21 -11.17 -11.10 -9.91
C LEU A 21 -12.65 -11.38 -9.63
N TYR A 22 -13.46 -10.33 -9.44
CA TYR A 22 -14.85 -10.50 -9.01
C TYR A 22 -15.77 -11.07 -10.09
N PHE A 23 -15.65 -10.62 -11.33
CA PHE A 23 -16.47 -11.09 -12.45
C PHE A 23 -15.82 -12.21 -13.27
N GLY A 24 -14.49 -12.28 -13.29
CA GLY A 24 -13.76 -13.27 -14.09
C GLY A 24 -13.59 -14.62 -13.42
N LEU A 25 -13.30 -14.69 -12.11
CA LEU A 25 -13.14 -15.96 -11.40
C LEU A 25 -14.38 -16.88 -11.47
N PRO A 26 -15.62 -16.38 -11.39
CA PRO A 26 -16.81 -17.21 -11.58
C PRO A 26 -16.86 -17.95 -12.93
N LEU A 27 -16.28 -17.37 -14.00
CA LEU A 27 -16.18 -18.02 -15.31
C LEU A 27 -15.28 -19.27 -15.29
N LEU A 28 -14.41 -19.38 -14.29
CA LEU A 28 -13.52 -20.52 -14.04
C LEU A 28 -14.10 -21.47 -12.96
N GLY A 29 -15.33 -21.25 -12.50
CA GLY A 29 -15.97 -22.03 -11.43
C GLY A 29 -15.51 -21.65 -10.02
N LEU A 30 -14.81 -20.52 -9.85
CA LEU A 30 -14.33 -20.04 -8.56
C LEU A 30 -15.19 -18.87 -8.07
N PHE A 31 -15.96 -19.09 -7.00
CA PHE A 31 -16.90 -18.11 -6.46
C PHE A 31 -16.36 -17.48 -5.17
N TRP A 32 -15.48 -16.48 -5.33
CA TRP A 32 -14.95 -15.74 -4.20
C TRP A 32 -15.87 -14.59 -3.80
N SER A 33 -15.91 -14.27 -2.51
CA SER A 33 -16.68 -13.12 -2.02
C SER A 33 -16.04 -11.80 -2.50
N SER A 34 -16.87 -10.76 -2.64
CA SER A 34 -16.41 -9.43 -3.06
C SER A 34 -15.30 -8.87 -2.17
N ILE A 35 -15.38 -9.11 -0.85
CA ILE A 35 -14.33 -8.71 0.10
C ILE A 35 -13.00 -9.42 -0.19
N VAL A 36 -13.01 -10.72 -0.50
CA VAL A 36 -11.78 -11.47 -0.83
C VAL A 36 -11.17 -10.95 -2.13
N CYS A 37 -11.99 -10.74 -3.16
CA CYS A 37 -11.52 -10.16 -4.43
C CYS A 37 -10.91 -8.77 -4.24
N GLY A 38 -11.56 -7.90 -3.45
CA GLY A 38 -11.06 -6.57 -3.13
C GLY A 38 -9.73 -6.60 -2.36
N VAL A 39 -9.64 -7.44 -1.32
CA VAL A 39 -8.41 -7.61 -0.53
C VAL A 39 -7.26 -8.11 -1.39
N ILE A 40 -7.50 -9.11 -2.25
CA ILE A 40 -6.45 -9.67 -3.11
C ILE A 40 -5.99 -8.64 -4.14
N ALA A 41 -6.91 -7.93 -4.80
CA ALA A 41 -6.53 -6.87 -5.75
C ALA A 41 -5.67 -5.79 -5.07
N ILE A 42 -6.11 -5.28 -3.92
CA ILE A 42 -5.37 -4.25 -3.17
C ILE A 42 -4.01 -4.80 -2.70
N ALA A 43 -3.98 -6.00 -2.14
CA ALA A 43 -2.75 -6.61 -1.64
C ALA A 43 -1.74 -6.85 -2.77
N SER A 44 -2.19 -7.33 -3.93
CA SER A 44 -1.33 -7.53 -5.10
C SER A 44 -0.77 -6.19 -5.60
N GLN A 45 -1.64 -5.19 -5.78
CA GLN A 45 -1.22 -3.87 -6.26
C GLN A 45 -0.22 -3.20 -5.31
N HIS A 46 -0.61 -3.04 -4.04
CA HIS A 46 0.23 -2.38 -3.07
C HIS A 46 1.47 -3.21 -2.71
N GLY A 47 1.40 -4.54 -2.80
CA GLY A 47 2.56 -5.42 -2.64
C GLY A 47 3.63 -5.15 -3.69
N ALA A 48 3.25 -4.92 -4.94
CA ALA A 48 4.18 -4.55 -6.01
C ALA A 48 4.84 -3.18 -5.77
N PHE A 49 4.07 -2.18 -5.32
CA PHE A 49 4.64 -0.89 -4.92
C PHE A 49 5.58 -1.01 -3.72
N LEU A 50 5.20 -1.80 -2.69
CA LEU A 50 6.03 -2.03 -1.51
C LEU A 50 7.34 -2.72 -1.86
N SER A 51 7.33 -3.71 -2.77
CA SER A 51 8.57 -4.36 -3.20
C SER A 51 9.55 -3.39 -3.87
N GLU A 52 9.05 -2.44 -4.67
CA GLU A 52 9.87 -1.42 -5.32
C GLU A 52 10.41 -0.40 -4.32
N ILE A 53 9.59 0.01 -3.36
CA ILE A 53 10.00 0.89 -2.27
C ILE A 53 11.13 0.23 -1.47
N LEU A 54 10.97 -1.04 -1.07
CA LEU A 54 12.01 -1.77 -0.34
C LEU A 54 13.29 -1.97 -1.18
N ARG A 55 13.15 -2.35 -2.46
CA ARG A 55 14.27 -2.54 -3.38
C ARG A 55 15.06 -1.25 -3.56
N SER A 56 14.38 -0.13 -3.82
CA SER A 56 15.01 1.19 -3.95
C SER A 56 15.69 1.62 -2.66
N GLY A 57 15.10 1.32 -1.50
CA GLY A 57 15.72 1.50 -0.19
C GLY A 57 17.08 0.84 -0.07
N ILE A 58 17.14 -0.47 -0.38
CA ILE A 58 18.39 -1.26 -0.32
C ILE A 58 19.42 -0.73 -1.32
N GLN A 59 19.01 -0.44 -2.56
CA GLN A 59 19.90 0.05 -3.61
C GLN A 59 20.43 1.47 -3.35
N SER A 60 19.73 2.26 -2.54
CA SER A 60 20.13 3.62 -2.21
C SER A 60 21.24 3.70 -1.14
N LEU A 61 21.65 2.57 -0.55
CA LEU A 61 22.74 2.51 0.43
C LEU A 61 24.10 2.40 -0.28
N SER A 62 25.13 3.01 0.31
CA SER A 62 26.45 3.04 -0.32
C SER A 62 27.10 1.65 -0.38
N GLN A 63 27.79 1.36 -1.48
CA GLN A 63 28.55 0.12 -1.65
C GLN A 63 29.61 -0.07 -0.54
N ARG A 64 30.15 1.02 0.01
CA ARG A 64 31.14 1.00 1.11
C ARG A 64 30.63 0.28 2.36
N GLN A 65 29.33 0.31 2.65
CA GLN A 65 28.77 -0.43 3.80
C GLN A 65 28.81 -1.94 3.60
N TRP A 66 28.66 -2.40 2.36
CA TRP A 66 28.80 -3.80 2.00
C TRP A 66 30.25 -4.26 2.06
N GLU A 67 31.16 -3.43 1.56
CA GLU A 67 32.61 -3.66 1.57
C GLU A 67 33.15 -3.67 3.00
N ALA A 68 32.76 -2.72 3.85
CA ALA A 68 33.21 -2.63 5.24
C ALA A 68 32.81 -3.87 6.05
N GLY A 69 31.57 -4.34 5.92
CA GLY A 69 31.14 -5.57 6.58
C GLY A 69 31.94 -6.79 6.14
N SER A 70 32.24 -6.87 4.84
CA SER A 70 33.06 -7.96 4.29
C SER A 70 34.53 -7.87 4.76
N ALA A 71 35.07 -6.65 4.87
CA ALA A 71 36.45 -6.40 5.30
C ALA A 71 36.71 -6.79 6.76
N ILE A 72 35.70 -6.72 7.63
CA ILE A 72 35.79 -7.18 9.02
C ILE A 72 35.35 -8.65 9.21
N GLY A 73 35.24 -9.41 8.11
CA GLY A 73 34.96 -10.84 8.14
C GLY A 73 33.49 -11.22 8.37
N MET A 74 32.54 -10.29 8.23
CA MET A 74 31.12 -10.64 8.35
C MET A 74 30.67 -11.49 7.16
N ARG A 75 29.92 -12.57 7.43
CA ARG A 75 29.21 -13.31 6.40
C ARG A 75 28.18 -12.40 5.70
N ARG A 76 28.00 -12.54 4.39
CA ARG A 76 27.05 -11.74 3.59
C ARG A 76 25.65 -11.64 4.22
N PHE A 77 25.12 -12.73 4.77
CA PHE A 77 23.83 -12.71 5.46
C PHE A 77 23.82 -11.84 6.73
N ALA A 78 24.93 -11.81 7.48
CA ALA A 78 25.07 -10.94 8.65
C ALA A 78 25.11 -9.46 8.24
N VAL A 79 25.83 -9.13 7.16
CA VAL A 79 25.85 -7.77 6.60
C VAL A 79 24.43 -7.33 6.20
N ILE A 80 23.70 -8.19 5.48
CA ILE A 80 22.32 -7.91 5.08
C ILE A 80 21.43 -7.68 6.30
N ARG A 81 21.42 -8.61 7.25
CA ARG A 81 20.48 -8.61 8.38
C ARG A 81 20.78 -7.50 9.40
N LEU A 82 22.05 -7.25 9.69
CA LEU A 82 22.46 -6.37 10.79
C LEU A 82 22.80 -4.95 10.35
N VAL A 83 23.21 -4.76 9.10
CA VAL A 83 23.67 -3.46 8.60
C VAL A 83 22.71 -2.90 7.56
N ILE A 84 22.45 -3.65 6.48
CA ILE A 84 21.73 -3.14 5.31
C ILE A 84 20.23 -3.02 5.57
N LEU A 85 19.57 -4.09 6.02
CA LEU A 85 18.11 -4.11 6.18
C LEU A 85 17.59 -3.06 7.17
N PRO A 86 18.18 -2.88 8.37
CA PRO A 86 17.71 -1.86 9.30
C PRO A 86 17.80 -0.45 8.71
N GLN A 87 18.93 -0.12 8.07
CA GLN A 87 19.16 1.19 7.47
C GLN A 87 18.25 1.46 6.26
N ALA A 88 18.12 0.47 5.37
CA ALA A 88 17.24 0.55 4.22
C ALA A 88 15.79 0.77 4.65
N PHE A 89 15.32 0.03 5.66
CA PHE A 89 13.95 0.12 6.18
C PHE A 89 13.63 1.53 6.72
N ILE A 90 14.54 2.12 7.50
CA ILE A 90 14.35 3.48 8.03
C ILE A 90 14.29 4.50 6.90
N LYS A 91 15.18 4.35 5.91
CA LYS A 91 15.25 5.27 4.78
C LYS A 91 13.99 5.26 3.92
N VAL A 92 13.32 4.12 3.80
CA VAL A 92 12.07 4.00 3.03
C VAL A 92 10.81 4.23 3.84
N LEU A 93 10.91 4.38 5.15
CA LEU A 93 9.77 4.54 6.04
C LEU A 93 8.81 5.67 5.62
N PRO A 94 9.28 6.85 5.15
CA PRO A 94 8.39 7.89 4.62
C PRO A 94 7.61 7.45 3.37
N ALA A 95 8.26 6.72 2.46
CA ALA A 95 7.62 6.20 1.26
C ALA A 95 6.58 5.11 1.59
N LEU A 96 6.90 4.23 2.54
CA LEU A 96 5.95 3.24 3.06
C LEU A 96 4.73 3.91 3.71
N GLY A 97 4.95 4.96 4.51
CA GLY A 97 3.88 5.74 5.11
C GLY A 97 2.96 6.36 4.06
N ASN A 98 3.53 7.00 3.04
CA ASN A 98 2.74 7.54 1.93
C ASN A 98 1.94 6.44 1.19
N GLN A 99 2.55 5.27 0.96
CA GLN A 99 1.86 4.16 0.30
C GLN A 99 0.67 3.63 1.12
N LEU A 100 0.75 3.66 2.45
CA LEU A 100 -0.38 3.31 3.34
C LEU A 100 -1.52 4.32 3.23
N ILE A 101 -1.23 5.61 3.12
CA ILE A 101 -2.26 6.65 2.91
C ILE A 101 -2.96 6.44 1.56
N VAL A 102 -2.20 6.13 0.51
CA VAL A 102 -2.76 5.79 -0.81
C VAL A 102 -3.64 4.54 -0.72
N LEU A 103 -3.17 3.48 -0.05
CA LEU A 103 -3.94 2.24 0.16
C LEU A 103 -5.29 2.52 0.82
N VAL A 104 -5.32 3.34 1.88
CA VAL A 104 -6.58 3.69 2.55
C VAL A 104 -7.55 4.40 1.60
N LYS A 105 -7.06 5.29 0.73
CA LYS A 105 -7.91 5.93 -0.30
C LYS A 105 -8.39 4.92 -1.34
N ASP A 106 -7.53 4.00 -1.76
CA ASP A 106 -7.86 2.97 -2.75
C ASP A 106 -8.89 1.96 -2.24
N THR A 107 -9.06 1.83 -0.91
CA THR A 107 -10.20 1.06 -0.36
C THR A 107 -11.56 1.60 -0.82
N SER A 108 -11.68 2.87 -1.22
CA SER A 108 -12.92 3.42 -1.78
C SER A 108 -13.43 2.67 -3.02
N LEU A 109 -12.51 2.03 -3.75
CA LEU A 109 -12.81 1.30 -4.98
C LEU A 109 -13.56 -0.01 -4.71
N VAL A 110 -13.48 -0.57 -3.50
CA VAL A 110 -14.19 -1.82 -3.16
C VAL A 110 -15.72 -1.64 -3.22
N SER A 111 -16.20 -0.40 -3.09
CA SER A 111 -17.61 -0.04 -3.29
C SER A 111 -18.12 -0.42 -4.68
N ALA A 112 -17.24 -0.45 -5.68
CA ALA A 112 -17.59 -0.78 -7.06
C ALA A 112 -17.95 -2.27 -7.25
N ILE A 113 -17.51 -3.13 -6.34
CA ILE A 113 -17.86 -4.55 -6.30
C ILE A 113 -18.82 -4.87 -5.14
N GLY A 114 -19.52 -3.84 -4.63
CA GLY A 114 -20.58 -3.98 -3.61
C GLY A 114 -20.08 -4.24 -2.20
N VAL A 115 -18.79 -4.04 -1.90
CA VAL A 115 -18.29 -4.10 -0.53
C VAL A 115 -18.65 -2.80 0.18
N MET A 116 -19.22 -2.91 1.38
CA MET A 116 -19.58 -1.75 2.21
C MET A 116 -18.33 -1.05 2.73
N ASP A 117 -18.14 0.19 2.28
CA ASP A 117 -17.15 1.14 2.76
C ASP A 117 -17.82 2.52 2.96
N LEU A 118 -16.99 3.54 3.20
CA LEU A 118 -17.47 4.92 3.33
C LEU A 118 -18.11 5.45 2.04
N THR A 119 -17.58 5.07 0.88
CA THR A 119 -18.10 5.47 -0.44
C THR A 119 -19.49 4.88 -0.71
N LEU A 120 -19.68 3.59 -0.47
CA LEU A 120 -20.96 2.92 -0.65
C LEU A 120 -21.99 3.45 0.36
N THR A 121 -21.56 3.75 1.58
CA THR A 121 -22.41 4.41 2.58
C THR A 121 -22.91 5.77 2.11
N GLY A 122 -22.03 6.56 1.49
CA GLY A 122 -22.41 7.80 0.80
C GLY A 122 -23.45 7.56 -0.28
N LYS A 123 -23.21 6.62 -1.20
CA LYS A 123 -24.17 6.28 -2.27
C LYS A 123 -25.54 5.86 -1.73
N MET A 124 -25.58 5.01 -0.71
CA MET A 124 -26.84 4.60 -0.05
C MET A 124 -27.57 5.77 0.61
N THR A 125 -26.83 6.78 1.08
CA THR A 125 -27.43 8.01 1.63
C THR A 125 -28.07 8.83 0.51
N ILE A 126 -27.39 8.95 -0.63
CA ILE A 126 -27.91 9.65 -1.83
C ILE A 126 -29.20 9.00 -2.32
N GLU A 127 -29.26 7.68 -2.37
CA GLU A 127 -30.47 6.94 -2.78
C GLU A 127 -31.68 7.24 -1.88
N ARG A 128 -31.44 7.55 -0.61
CA ARG A 128 -32.51 7.83 0.37
C ARG A 128 -32.90 9.31 0.43
N SER A 129 -31.96 10.22 0.24
CA SER A 129 -32.17 11.66 0.45
C SER A 129 -32.20 12.50 -0.83
N GLY A 130 -31.68 11.98 -1.95
CA GLY A 130 -31.40 12.74 -3.17
C GLY A 130 -30.23 13.74 -3.06
N ALA A 131 -29.67 13.93 -1.86
CA ALA A 131 -28.67 14.94 -1.55
C ALA A 131 -27.24 14.49 -1.92
N SER A 132 -26.96 14.50 -3.23
CA SER A 132 -25.70 13.99 -3.79
C SER A 132 -24.46 14.76 -3.32
N PHE A 133 -24.57 16.09 -3.30
CA PHE A 133 -23.46 16.97 -2.98
C PHE A 133 -23.07 16.87 -1.51
N GLU A 134 -24.06 16.92 -0.62
CA GLU A 134 -23.91 16.83 0.83
C GLU A 134 -23.33 15.48 1.24
N ALA A 135 -23.82 14.39 0.65
CA ALA A 135 -23.32 13.05 0.94
C ALA A 135 -21.85 12.89 0.52
N PHE A 136 -21.46 13.34 -0.68
CA PHE A 136 -20.07 13.21 -1.11
C PHE A 136 -19.12 14.19 -0.42
N ILE A 137 -19.58 15.39 -0.01
CA ILE A 137 -18.80 16.24 0.89
C ILE A 137 -18.54 15.54 2.22
N ALA A 138 -19.55 14.92 2.81
CA ALA A 138 -19.37 14.17 4.06
C ALA A 138 -18.38 13.01 3.89
N VAL A 139 -18.51 12.22 2.82
CA VAL A 139 -17.56 11.15 2.50
C VAL A 139 -16.14 11.68 2.34
N ALA A 140 -15.95 12.76 1.57
CA ALA A 140 -14.64 13.38 1.37
C ALA A 140 -14.05 13.88 2.69
N PHE A 141 -14.86 14.51 3.54
CA PHE A 141 -14.46 14.99 4.85
C PHE A 141 -14.01 13.84 5.77
N PHE A 142 -14.75 12.74 5.82
CA PHE A 142 -14.36 11.57 6.62
C PHE A 142 -13.09 10.90 6.11
N TYR A 143 -12.91 10.75 4.79
CA TYR A 143 -11.65 10.27 4.21
C TYR A 143 -10.49 11.22 4.53
N LEU A 144 -10.72 12.54 4.49
CA LEU A 144 -9.70 13.54 4.82
C LEU A 144 -9.27 13.42 6.29
N ILE A 145 -10.21 13.29 7.23
CA ILE A 145 -9.90 13.05 8.65
C ILE A 145 -9.07 11.77 8.78
N LEU A 146 -9.56 10.66 8.23
CA LEU A 146 -8.91 9.35 8.34
C LEU A 146 -7.46 9.39 7.82
N THR A 147 -7.27 9.94 6.62
CA THR A 147 -5.95 10.00 5.97
C THR A 147 -5.03 11.02 6.64
N SER A 148 -5.54 12.15 7.14
CA SER A 148 -4.76 13.14 7.87
C SER A 148 -4.30 12.62 9.23
N THR A 149 -5.19 11.94 9.97
CA THR A 149 -4.85 11.28 11.24
C THR A 149 -3.78 10.21 11.02
N LEU A 150 -3.93 9.37 9.99
CA LEU A 150 -2.91 8.39 9.63
C LEU A 150 -1.58 9.06 9.28
N GLY A 151 -1.60 10.13 8.48
CA GLY A 151 -0.40 10.89 8.12
C GLY A 151 0.32 11.47 9.34
N LEU A 152 -0.40 11.99 10.33
CA LEU A 152 0.18 12.47 11.58
C LEU A 152 0.86 11.34 12.38
N VAL A 153 0.19 10.18 12.50
CA VAL A 153 0.75 9.01 13.18
C VAL A 153 2.03 8.54 12.49
N LEU A 154 2.02 8.44 11.16
CA LEU A 154 3.17 8.03 10.36
C LEU A 154 4.33 9.01 10.51
N ARG A 155 4.07 10.33 10.48
CA ARG A 155 5.09 11.35 10.70
C ARG A 155 5.75 11.23 12.08
N ILE A 156 4.97 10.92 13.13
CA ILE A 156 5.51 10.67 14.47
C ILE A 156 6.44 9.44 14.47
N ILE A 157 6.03 8.37 13.79
CA ILE A 157 6.82 7.13 13.65
C ILE A 157 8.13 7.41 12.89
N GLU A 158 8.07 8.15 11.78
CA GLU A 158 9.23 8.55 10.99
C GLU A 158 10.25 9.35 11.81
N VAL A 159 9.81 10.40 12.51
CA VAL A 159 10.71 11.24 13.34
C VAL A 159 11.36 10.42 14.46
N ARG A 160 10.62 9.50 15.09
CA ARG A 160 11.16 8.62 16.13
C ARG A 160 12.18 7.63 15.57
N ALA A 161 11.93 7.07 14.38
CA ALA A 161 12.85 6.15 13.73
C ALA A 161 14.15 6.85 13.31
N ALA A 162 14.07 8.06 12.75
CA ALA A 162 15.23 8.84 12.33
C ALA A 162 16.17 9.20 13.49
N ARG A 163 15.62 9.58 14.66
CA ARG A 163 16.42 9.93 15.86
C ARG A 163 17.23 8.76 16.44
N ARG A 164 16.91 7.51 16.10
CA ARG A 164 17.58 6.32 16.66
C ARG A 164 18.83 5.89 15.86
N TYR A 165 19.01 6.44 14.65
CA TYR A 165 20.06 6.01 13.71
C TYR A 165 20.84 7.17 13.05
N GLY A 166 20.47 8.43 13.33
CA GLY A 166 21.30 9.60 13.06
C GLY A 166 22.14 9.97 14.27
#